data_AF-A0A661M329-F1
#
_entry.id   AF-A0A661M329-F1
#
_cell.length_a   1.000
_cell.length_b   1.000
_cell.length_c   1.000
_cell.angle_alpha   90.00
_cell.angle_beta   90.00
_cell.angle_gamma   90.00
#
_symmetry.space_group_name_H-M   'P 1'
#
loop_
_entity.id
_entity.type
_entity.pdbx_description
1 polymer ?
#
loop_
_entity_poly.entity_id
_entity_poly.type
_entity_poly.pdbx_seq_one_letter_code
_entity_poly.pdbx_strand_id
1 'polypeptide(L)'
;MSINWQNLRPWNGSQNTGFEELCCQLAAYEEAPQSSIFIRKAAPDAGVECLWKLPNGDEWGWQAKFFLSPPNNHQWSQLDESVKKALEKHPRLTSYTVCLPIDRQDPRVEKQKWFMDKWNEHVQKWQGWARQKGISIEFNYWGEHEIWERLSREEHRGRRFFWFNKELLSQQWFKNRIEEAVANVGPRYTPELNVELPIARLFDGLGRTPDFYTQVKELCGKIRATSNKARSRKALEVAKDEFESLQEVISKVLSIANSIEDAEIAPIDWDYIDKLAQKSMDLSRNCIQKLENAAREKKERIASRKKQKSYNQPEDYGYERYHLNELIIALIELKDFALSSEAHLSNVPALLIVGKAGKGKTHLFCDVAKQRISSGFPTVLLLGEQFNKDEPWSQIIKLLGLSCTRDEFLGALEAVAQARGARALILIDALNEGEGKNIWHKHLAGMLTTLSHYPWIGIAVSVRTSYENTVILEGLVPDRLIRKVHLGFVGHEYKAAKTFFNYYGIVLPSIPL
;
A
#
# COMPACT_ATOMS: atom_id res chain seq x y z
N MET A 1 -21.52 24.65 14.45
CA MET A 1 -21.42 23.70 15.58
C MET A 1 -19.94 23.56 15.87
N SER A 2 -19.51 23.69 17.12
CA SER A 2 -18.09 23.52 17.50
C SER A 2 -17.73 22.04 17.58
N ILE A 3 -16.48 21.70 17.26
CA ILE A 3 -15.98 20.33 17.38
C ILE A 3 -15.76 20.04 18.87
N ASN A 4 -16.36 18.97 19.40
CA ASN A 4 -15.97 18.49 20.72
C ASN A 4 -14.71 17.60 20.60
N TRP A 5 -13.54 18.22 20.73
CA TRP A 5 -12.25 17.54 20.65
C TRP A 5 -12.04 16.43 21.70
N GLN A 6 -12.78 16.44 22.81
CA GLN A 6 -12.73 15.34 23.77
C GLN A 6 -13.27 14.02 23.19
N ASN A 7 -14.12 14.09 22.17
CA ASN A 7 -14.67 12.92 21.48
C ASN A 7 -13.76 12.42 20.34
N LEU A 8 -12.66 13.11 20.06
CA LEU A 8 -11.69 12.66 19.05
C LEU A 8 -11.17 11.27 19.43
N ARG A 9 -11.27 10.33 18.49
CA ARG A 9 -10.77 8.97 18.63
C ARG A 9 -9.26 8.99 18.93
N PRO A 10 -8.80 8.33 20.00
CA PRO A 10 -7.37 8.11 20.19
C PRO A 10 -6.84 7.14 19.13
N TRP A 11 -5.67 7.44 18.58
CA TRP A 11 -4.97 6.58 17.63
C TRP A 11 -3.58 6.26 18.18
N ASN A 12 -3.06 5.05 18.00
CA ASN A 12 -1.75 4.65 18.56
C ASN A 12 -1.53 5.03 20.03
N GLY A 13 -2.59 4.96 20.85
CA GLY A 13 -2.54 5.18 22.29
C GLY A 13 -2.86 6.60 22.78
N SER A 14 -3.07 7.60 21.91
CA SER A 14 -3.40 8.97 22.38
C SER A 14 -4.27 9.77 21.40
N GLN A 15 -4.91 10.85 21.90
CA GLN A 15 -5.60 11.82 21.05
C GLN A 15 -4.62 12.71 20.26
N ASN A 16 -3.38 12.89 20.73
CA ASN A 16 -2.38 13.68 20.03
C ASN A 16 -2.08 13.06 18.65
N THR A 17 -1.76 11.78 18.66
CA THR A 17 -1.51 10.97 17.45
C THR A 17 -2.78 10.77 16.62
N GLY A 18 -3.97 10.79 17.24
CA GLY A 18 -5.24 10.81 16.51
C GLY A 18 -5.48 12.12 15.76
N PHE A 19 -5.14 13.26 16.38
CA PHE A 19 -5.25 14.58 15.76
C PHE A 19 -4.22 14.77 14.63
N GLU A 20 -2.98 14.30 14.84
CA GLU A 20 -1.94 14.29 13.82
C GLU A 20 -2.40 13.51 12.59
N GLU A 21 -2.88 12.27 12.78
CA GLU A 21 -3.40 11.46 11.67
C GLU A 21 -4.61 12.11 10.99
N LEU A 22 -5.58 12.65 11.76
CA LEU A 22 -6.72 13.37 11.18
C LEU A 22 -6.26 14.53 10.28
N CYS A 23 -5.29 15.34 10.73
CA CYS A 23 -4.77 16.44 9.94
C CYS A 23 -4.06 15.95 8.67
N CYS A 24 -3.27 14.88 8.75
CA CYS A 24 -2.66 14.25 7.58
C CYS A 24 -3.70 13.77 6.56
N GLN A 25 -4.78 13.16 7.04
CA GLN A 25 -5.87 12.70 6.18
C GLN A 25 -6.60 13.83 5.48
N LEU A 26 -6.80 14.97 6.16
CA LEU A 26 -7.37 16.16 5.54
C LEU A 26 -6.39 16.78 4.53
N ALA A 27 -5.11 16.87 4.87
CA ALA A 27 -4.07 17.36 3.97
C ALA A 27 -3.96 16.54 2.68
N ALA A 28 -4.15 15.21 2.74
CA ALA A 28 -4.16 14.32 1.58
C ALA A 28 -5.29 14.59 0.58
N TYR A 29 -6.30 15.38 0.96
CA TYR A 29 -7.46 15.73 0.12
C TYR A 29 -7.46 17.21 -0.27
N GLU A 30 -6.44 17.98 0.13
CA GLU A 30 -6.27 19.33 -0.41
C GLU A 30 -5.94 19.27 -1.90
N GLU A 31 -6.44 20.24 -2.66
CA GLU A 31 -6.19 20.33 -4.10
C GLU A 31 -4.69 20.60 -4.35
N ALA A 32 -4.02 19.61 -4.93
CA ALA A 32 -2.65 19.72 -5.39
C ALA A 32 -2.58 19.66 -6.94
N PRO A 33 -1.57 20.27 -7.57
CA PRO A 33 -1.32 20.11 -9.00
C PRO A 33 -1.34 18.65 -9.45
N GLN A 34 -1.80 18.41 -10.67
CA GLN A 34 -1.80 17.06 -11.24
C GLN A 34 -0.39 16.43 -11.19
N SER A 35 -0.32 15.13 -10.90
CA SER A 35 0.94 14.39 -10.72
C SER A 35 1.73 14.74 -9.46
N SER A 36 1.16 15.50 -8.52
CA SER A 36 1.71 15.61 -7.17
C SER A 36 1.60 14.28 -6.44
N ILE A 37 2.52 14.03 -5.50
CA ILE A 37 2.55 12.82 -4.68
C ILE A 37 2.39 13.24 -3.22
N PHE A 38 1.38 12.68 -2.56
CA PHE A 38 1.20 12.83 -1.12
C PHE A 38 2.05 11.80 -0.39
N ILE A 39 2.75 12.25 0.66
CA ILE A 39 3.64 11.42 1.46
C ILE A 39 3.31 11.67 2.93
N ARG A 40 2.79 10.64 3.60
CA ARG A 40 2.66 10.61 5.06
C ARG A 40 3.94 10.05 5.69
N LYS A 41 4.37 10.61 6.80
CA LYS A 41 5.59 10.17 7.49
C LYS A 41 5.30 9.52 8.82
N ALA A 42 6.09 8.47 9.12
CA ALA A 42 6.21 7.96 10.47
C ALA A 42 7.35 8.69 11.21
N ALA A 43 7.28 8.72 12.53
CA ALA A 43 8.38 9.24 13.35
C ALA A 43 9.66 8.39 13.17
N PRO A 44 10.87 8.97 13.12
CA PRO A 44 11.16 10.41 13.11
C PRO A 44 10.83 11.07 11.75
N ASP A 45 10.07 12.16 11.80
CA ASP A 45 9.28 12.75 10.70
C ASP A 45 9.96 13.95 10.00
N ALA A 46 11.13 14.36 10.50
CA ALA A 46 11.86 15.55 10.05
C ALA A 46 11.08 16.88 10.19
N GLY A 47 10.15 16.97 11.15
CA GLY A 47 9.42 18.20 11.48
C GLY A 47 8.19 18.50 10.62
N VAL A 48 7.69 17.50 9.89
CA VAL A 48 6.39 17.50 9.19
C VAL A 48 5.75 16.12 9.33
N GLU A 49 4.47 16.07 9.67
CA GLU A 49 3.71 14.82 9.79
C GLU A 49 3.38 14.23 8.40
N CYS A 50 3.17 15.12 7.41
CA CYS A 50 3.00 14.76 6.00
C CYS A 50 3.40 15.90 5.07
N LEU A 51 3.57 15.58 3.79
CA LEU A 51 3.83 16.56 2.74
C LEU A 51 3.21 16.18 1.40
N TRP A 52 2.93 17.20 0.59
CA TRP A 52 2.76 17.06 -0.85
C TRP A 52 4.07 17.40 -1.53
N LYS A 53 4.51 16.54 -2.45
CA LYS A 53 5.61 16.82 -3.38
C LYS A 53 5.04 17.14 -4.75
N LEU A 54 5.27 18.36 -5.20
CA LEU A 54 4.76 18.89 -6.45
C LEU A 54 5.61 18.44 -7.66
N PRO A 55 5.07 18.49 -8.90
CA PRO A 55 5.81 18.09 -10.10
C PRO A 55 7.08 18.90 -10.35
N ASN A 56 7.09 20.18 -9.93
CA ASN A 56 8.26 21.05 -10.05
C ASN A 56 9.34 20.77 -8.98
N GLY A 57 9.08 19.85 -8.04
CA GLY A 57 9.95 19.48 -6.93
C GLY A 57 9.73 20.29 -5.65
N ASP A 58 8.78 21.24 -5.63
CA ASP A 58 8.43 21.97 -4.41
C ASP A 58 7.64 21.09 -3.44
N GLU A 59 7.68 21.46 -2.17
CA GLU A 59 7.05 20.71 -1.09
C GLU A 59 6.10 21.60 -0.29
N TRP A 60 4.91 21.08 0.01
CA TRP A 60 3.97 21.65 0.99
C TRP A 60 3.93 20.73 2.19
N GLY A 61 4.22 21.23 3.39
CA GLY A 61 4.31 20.43 4.61
C GLY A 61 3.25 20.78 5.64
N TRP A 62 2.79 19.79 6.40
CA TRP A 62 1.87 19.97 7.52
C TRP A 62 2.51 19.51 8.82
N GLN A 63 2.31 20.29 9.87
CA GLN A 63 2.69 19.94 11.23
C GLN A 63 1.49 20.08 12.15
N ALA A 64 1.07 19.00 12.79
CA ALA A 64 -0.03 19.02 13.73
C ALA A 64 0.48 18.96 15.18
N LYS A 65 -0.20 19.67 16.08
CA LYS A 65 -0.05 19.52 17.54
C LYS A 65 -1.40 19.65 18.23
N PHE A 66 -1.71 18.72 19.12
CA PHE A 66 -2.99 18.71 19.83
C PHE A 66 -2.92 19.56 21.11
N PHE A 67 -2.99 20.88 20.95
CA PHE A 67 -2.99 21.85 22.05
C PHE A 67 -4.39 22.46 22.22
N LEU A 68 -5.08 22.10 23.31
CA LEU A 68 -6.45 22.56 23.61
C LEU A 68 -6.53 23.96 24.24
N SER A 69 -5.42 24.68 24.28
CA SER A 69 -5.33 26.05 24.79
C SER A 69 -4.17 26.79 24.11
N PRO A 70 -4.19 28.14 24.06
CA PRO A 70 -3.13 28.91 23.43
C PRO A 70 -1.73 28.45 23.89
N PRO A 71 -0.77 28.22 22.99
CA PRO A 71 0.51 27.61 23.36
C PRO A 71 1.28 28.42 24.40
N ASN A 72 1.79 27.73 25.42
CA ASN A 72 2.74 28.30 26.38
C ASN A 72 4.16 28.33 25.80
N ASN A 73 5.13 28.90 26.53
CA ASN A 73 6.51 29.06 26.05
C ASN A 73 7.18 27.73 25.64
N HIS A 74 6.88 26.64 26.36
CA HIS A 74 7.40 25.31 26.03
C HIS A 74 6.77 24.76 24.75
N GLN A 75 5.45 24.90 24.58
CA GLN A 75 4.75 24.46 23.37
C GLN A 75 5.15 25.28 22.13
N TRP A 76 5.39 26.58 22.28
CA TRP A 76 6.00 27.40 21.22
C TRP A 76 7.40 26.93 20.85
N SER A 77 8.21 26.55 21.85
CA SER A 77 9.55 25.99 21.61
C SER A 77 9.49 24.66 20.85
N GLN A 78 8.47 23.83 21.09
CA GLN A 78 8.25 22.61 20.30
C GLN A 78 7.92 22.91 18.83
N LEU A 79 7.05 23.90 18.57
CA LEU A 79 6.75 24.34 17.20
C LEU A 79 8.00 24.90 16.50
N ASP A 80 8.78 25.71 17.22
CA ASP A 80 10.06 26.24 16.74
C ASP A 80 11.03 25.11 16.33
N GLU A 81 11.14 24.05 17.15
CA GLU A 81 11.98 22.90 16.84
C GLU A 81 11.51 22.13 15.59
N SER A 82 10.19 21.92 15.44
CA SER A 82 9.62 21.28 14.24
C SER A 82 9.92 22.10 12.98
N VAL A 83 9.67 23.41 13.02
CA VAL A 83 9.95 24.30 11.88
C VAL A 83 11.44 24.31 11.53
N LYS A 84 12.32 24.39 12.53
CA LYS A 84 13.77 24.39 12.29
C LYS A 84 14.23 23.09 11.62
N LYS A 85 13.74 21.93 12.09
CA LYS A 85 14.03 20.62 11.47
C LYS A 85 13.48 20.54 10.05
N ALA A 86 12.26 21.02 9.82
CA ALA A 86 11.66 21.03 8.49
C ALA A 86 12.52 21.85 7.51
N LEU A 87 12.90 23.07 7.86
CA LEU A 87 13.78 23.92 7.04
C LEU A 87 15.19 23.32 6.83
N GLU A 88 15.66 22.45 7.71
CA GLU A 88 16.94 21.74 7.54
C GLU A 88 16.85 20.53 6.60
N LYS A 89 15.72 19.83 6.59
CA LYS A 89 15.55 18.56 5.88
C LYS A 89 14.76 18.69 4.58
N HIS A 90 14.01 19.78 4.41
CA HIS A 90 13.15 20.06 3.28
C HIS A 90 13.57 21.38 2.60
N PRO A 91 14.65 21.39 1.81
CA PRO A 91 15.15 22.61 1.15
C PRO A 91 14.22 23.14 0.05
N ARG A 92 13.23 22.35 -0.37
CA ARG A 92 12.23 22.68 -1.40
C ARG A 92 10.86 23.07 -0.81
N LEU A 93 10.79 23.27 0.50
CA LEU A 93 9.55 23.59 1.21
C LEU A 93 9.10 25.03 0.90
N THR A 94 7.93 25.17 0.28
CA THR A 94 7.36 26.46 -0.12
C THR A 94 6.12 26.83 0.69
N SER A 95 5.47 25.86 1.33
CA SER A 95 4.34 26.07 2.25
C SER A 95 4.50 25.20 3.50
N TYR A 96 4.24 25.76 4.67
CA TYR A 96 4.22 25.04 5.95
C TYR A 96 2.99 25.39 6.76
N THR A 97 2.10 24.42 6.93
CA THR A 97 0.82 24.59 7.64
C THR A 97 0.92 24.03 9.05
N VAL A 98 0.73 24.88 10.06
CA VAL A 98 0.62 24.46 11.46
C VAL A 98 -0.84 24.21 11.80
N CYS A 99 -1.17 23.00 12.26
CA CYS A 99 -2.52 22.59 12.63
C CYS A 99 -2.65 22.49 14.15
N LEU A 100 -3.61 23.22 14.74
CA LEU A 100 -3.96 23.17 16.16
C LEU A 100 -5.49 23.10 16.33
N PRO A 101 -6.02 22.42 17.35
CA PRO A 101 -7.47 22.26 17.57
C PRO A 101 -8.13 23.51 18.19
N ILE A 102 -7.57 24.70 17.97
CA ILE A 102 -8.03 25.97 18.56
C ILE A 102 -7.86 27.12 17.58
N ASP A 103 -8.72 28.11 17.67
CA ASP A 103 -8.60 29.33 16.87
C ASP A 103 -7.70 30.38 17.52
N ARG A 104 -7.11 31.24 16.69
CA ARG A 104 -6.25 32.34 17.12
C ARG A 104 -7.10 33.49 17.67
N GLN A 105 -7.08 33.65 18.99
CA GLN A 105 -7.74 34.75 19.69
C GLN A 105 -7.07 36.09 19.35
N ASP A 106 -7.88 37.10 18.98
CA ASP A 106 -7.46 38.47 18.71
C ASP A 106 -8.52 39.50 19.21
N PRO A 107 -8.59 39.76 20.53
CA PRO A 107 -9.52 40.76 21.08
C PRO A 107 -9.03 42.21 20.91
N ARG A 108 -7.83 42.44 20.32
CA ARG A 108 -7.24 43.77 20.08
C ARG A 108 -7.16 44.67 21.32
N VAL A 109 -6.78 44.10 22.45
CA VAL A 109 -6.59 44.84 23.71
C VAL A 109 -5.17 45.41 23.77
N GLU A 110 -5.04 46.72 23.93
CA GLU A 110 -3.74 47.38 24.05
C GLU A 110 -2.91 46.81 25.20
N LYS A 111 -1.59 46.73 25.00
CA LYS A 111 -0.58 46.26 25.98
C LYS A 111 -0.69 44.79 26.39
N GLN A 112 -1.54 43.98 25.74
CA GLN A 112 -1.60 42.54 25.94
C GLN A 112 -1.34 41.83 24.61
N LYS A 113 -0.40 40.87 24.61
CA LYS A 113 -0.17 40.00 23.46
C LYS A 113 -1.08 38.79 23.55
N TRP A 114 -1.94 38.63 22.56
CA TRP A 114 -2.84 37.49 22.43
C TRP A 114 -2.27 36.44 21.48
N PHE A 115 -3.04 35.38 21.24
CA PHE A 115 -2.55 34.24 20.47
C PHE A 115 -2.20 34.66 19.03
N MET A 116 -3.01 35.50 18.38
CA MET A 116 -2.69 36.01 17.05
C MET A 116 -1.37 36.81 17.02
N ASP A 117 -1.10 37.66 18.01
CA ASP A 117 0.15 38.43 18.09
C ASP A 117 1.37 37.51 18.21
N LYS A 118 1.30 36.52 19.10
CA LYS A 118 2.38 35.55 19.29
C LYS A 118 2.62 34.72 18.02
N TRP A 119 1.56 34.29 17.35
CA TRP A 119 1.67 33.60 16.06
C TRP A 119 2.42 34.46 15.03
N ASN A 120 2.06 35.74 14.89
CA ASN A 120 2.71 36.65 13.95
C ASN A 120 4.20 36.86 14.27
N GLU A 121 4.56 36.98 15.55
CA GLU A 121 5.97 37.06 15.99
C GLU A 121 6.76 35.81 15.65
N HIS A 122 6.17 34.62 15.85
CA HIS A 122 6.78 33.35 15.48
C HIS A 122 6.92 33.19 13.96
N VAL A 123 5.91 33.57 13.17
CA VAL A 123 6.01 33.56 11.70
C VAL A 123 7.14 34.46 11.21
N GLN A 124 7.28 35.68 11.75
CA GLN A 124 8.40 36.57 11.39
C GLN A 124 9.77 35.94 11.72
N LYS A 125 9.88 35.32 12.91
CA LYS A 125 11.07 34.58 13.34
C LYS A 125 11.38 33.43 12.38
N TRP A 126 10.39 32.62 12.02
CA TRP A 126 10.55 31.47 11.13
C TRP A 126 10.89 31.89 9.70
N GLN A 127 10.27 32.95 9.17
CA GLN A 127 10.64 33.56 7.89
C GLN A 127 12.09 34.05 7.89
N GLY A 128 12.56 34.60 9.02
CA GLY A 128 13.97 34.94 9.21
C GLY A 128 14.90 33.73 9.06
N TRP A 129 14.56 32.60 9.67
CA TRP A 129 15.32 31.35 9.53
C TRP A 129 15.30 30.79 8.10
N ALA A 130 14.16 30.84 7.42
CA ALA A 130 14.02 30.40 6.05
C ALA A 130 14.89 31.24 5.10
N ARG A 131 14.89 32.58 5.25
CA ARG A 131 15.73 33.49 4.48
C ARG A 131 17.22 33.22 4.64
N GLN A 132 17.67 32.91 5.85
CA GLN A 132 19.08 32.54 6.11
C GLN A 132 19.50 31.27 5.35
N LYS A 133 18.55 30.40 5.00
CA LYS A 133 18.76 29.18 4.21
C LYS A 133 18.45 29.35 2.73
N GLY A 134 18.06 30.56 2.28
CA GLY A 134 17.65 30.82 0.91
C GLY A 134 16.30 30.19 0.52
N ILE A 135 15.46 29.86 1.51
CA ILE A 135 14.14 29.24 1.29
C ILE A 135 13.07 30.33 1.31
N SER A 136 12.24 30.36 0.27
CA SER A 136 11.03 31.18 0.23
C SER A 136 9.83 30.33 0.63
N ILE A 137 9.23 30.65 1.78
CA ILE A 137 8.19 29.81 2.40
C ILE A 137 7.04 30.66 2.96
N GLU A 138 5.82 30.17 2.79
CA GLU A 138 4.61 30.68 3.42
C GLU A 138 4.26 29.83 4.66
N PHE A 139 3.92 30.49 5.76
CA PHE A 139 3.45 29.83 6.98
C PHE A 139 1.94 29.99 7.12
N ASN A 140 1.25 28.86 7.05
CA ASN A 140 -0.21 28.77 7.10
C ASN A 140 -0.67 28.22 8.46
N TYR A 141 -1.93 28.48 8.81
CA TYR A 141 -2.52 28.06 10.08
C TYR A 141 -3.85 27.36 9.84
N TRP A 142 -4.00 26.17 10.42
CA TRP A 142 -5.29 25.49 10.54
C TRP A 142 -5.69 25.43 12.01
N GLY A 143 -6.71 26.21 12.38
CA GLY A 143 -7.37 26.19 13.68
C GLY A 143 -8.57 25.26 13.72
N GLU A 144 -9.42 25.45 14.73
CA GLU A 144 -10.68 24.72 14.81
C GLU A 144 -11.58 25.05 13.62
N HIS A 145 -11.63 26.32 13.21
CA HIS A 145 -12.44 26.76 12.08
C HIS A 145 -12.02 26.10 10.76
N GLU A 146 -10.74 26.18 10.40
CA GLU A 146 -10.22 25.64 9.14
C GLU A 146 -10.34 24.12 9.08
N ILE A 147 -10.18 23.43 10.21
CA ILE A 147 -10.36 21.97 10.29
C ILE A 147 -11.85 21.60 10.20
N TRP A 148 -12.73 22.35 10.86
CA TRP A 148 -14.17 22.12 10.80
C TRP A 148 -14.76 22.37 9.42
N GLU A 149 -14.31 23.42 8.73
CA GLU A 149 -14.71 23.72 7.36
C GLU A 149 -14.46 22.50 6.45
N ARG A 150 -13.27 21.91 6.53
CA ARG A 150 -12.91 20.68 5.82
C ARG A 150 -13.80 19.51 6.23
N LEU A 151 -13.90 19.23 7.53
CA LEU A 151 -14.73 18.13 8.04
C LEU A 151 -16.24 18.28 7.74
N SER A 152 -16.69 19.46 7.35
CA SER A 152 -18.06 19.73 6.94
C SER A 152 -18.32 19.45 5.46
N ARG A 153 -17.28 19.28 4.64
CA ARG A 153 -17.42 18.95 3.22
C ARG A 153 -17.91 17.51 3.03
N GLU A 154 -18.63 17.26 1.94
CA GLU A 154 -19.34 15.98 1.72
C GLU A 154 -18.37 14.80 1.65
N GLU A 155 -17.20 14.99 1.02
CA GLU A 155 -16.12 14.01 0.89
C GLU A 155 -15.52 13.59 2.25
N HIS A 156 -15.72 14.39 3.30
CA HIS A 156 -15.17 14.15 4.63
C HIS A 156 -16.20 13.64 5.64
N ARG A 157 -17.47 13.46 5.25
CA ARG A 157 -18.52 13.00 6.18
C ARG A 157 -18.19 11.66 6.84
N GLY A 158 -17.60 10.72 6.10
CA GLY A 158 -17.16 9.43 6.64
C GLY A 158 -15.93 9.55 7.55
N ARG A 159 -14.99 10.46 7.25
CA ARG A 159 -13.85 10.76 8.14
C ARG A 159 -14.34 11.34 9.46
N ARG A 160 -15.26 12.31 9.41
CA ARG A 160 -15.93 12.85 10.59
C ARG A 160 -16.63 11.73 11.37
N PHE A 161 -17.36 10.84 10.68
CA PHE A 161 -18.01 9.70 11.33
C PHE A 161 -17.01 8.80 12.05
N PHE A 162 -15.89 8.44 11.42
CA PHE A 162 -14.86 7.60 12.02
C PHE A 162 -14.18 8.25 13.23
N TRP A 163 -13.69 9.48 13.07
CA TRP A 163 -12.87 10.17 14.07
C TRP A 163 -13.66 10.60 15.31
N PHE A 164 -14.99 10.79 15.20
CA PHE A 164 -15.83 11.25 16.31
C PHE A 164 -16.84 10.21 16.82
N ASN A 165 -16.85 8.98 16.28
CA ASN A 165 -17.60 7.83 16.82
C ASN A 165 -16.67 6.67 17.21
N LYS A 166 -15.92 6.86 18.30
CA LYS A 166 -14.83 5.95 18.74
C LYS A 166 -15.20 4.47 18.89
N GLU A 167 -16.45 4.15 19.22
CA GLU A 167 -16.90 2.77 19.46
C GLU A 167 -17.07 1.95 18.17
N LEU A 168 -17.43 2.61 17.06
CA LEU A 168 -17.65 1.96 15.77
C LEU A 168 -16.34 1.87 14.98
N LEU A 169 -16.18 0.86 14.13
CA LEU A 169 -14.97 0.65 13.32
C LEU A 169 -13.64 0.68 14.12
N SER A 170 -13.69 0.35 15.41
CA SER A 170 -12.50 0.06 16.21
C SER A 170 -11.92 -1.32 15.83
N GLN A 171 -10.67 -1.60 16.21
CA GLN A 171 -10.08 -2.92 15.98
C GLN A 171 -10.94 -4.05 16.58
N GLN A 172 -11.46 -3.81 17.79
CA GLN A 172 -12.33 -4.76 18.47
C GLN A 172 -13.67 -4.91 17.75
N TRP A 173 -14.24 -3.83 17.22
CA TRP A 173 -15.47 -3.89 16.42
C TRP A 173 -15.29 -4.79 15.19
N PHE A 174 -14.20 -4.62 14.43
CA PHE A 174 -13.93 -5.48 13.28
C PHE A 174 -13.74 -6.94 13.68
N LYS A 175 -12.99 -7.18 14.77
CA LYS A 175 -12.79 -8.54 15.32
C LYS A 175 -14.13 -9.22 15.66
N ASN A 176 -15.00 -8.53 16.37
CA ASN A 176 -16.32 -9.06 16.73
C ASN A 176 -17.15 -9.41 15.48
N ARG A 177 -17.16 -8.53 14.45
CA ARG A 177 -17.89 -8.78 13.20
C ARG A 177 -17.35 -9.97 12.42
N ILE A 178 -16.03 -10.17 12.36
CA ILE A 178 -15.42 -11.35 11.74
C ILE A 178 -15.75 -12.62 12.54
N GLU A 179 -15.68 -12.57 13.86
CA GLU A 179 -16.03 -13.72 14.72
C GLU A 179 -17.49 -14.15 14.51
N GLU A 180 -18.42 -13.21 14.42
CA GLU A 180 -19.83 -13.46 14.11
C GLU A 180 -20.01 -14.08 12.71
N ALA A 181 -19.35 -13.52 11.68
CA ALA A 181 -19.42 -14.05 10.33
C ALA A 181 -18.87 -15.48 10.24
N VAL A 182 -17.72 -15.74 10.89
CA VAL A 182 -17.09 -17.07 10.95
C VAL A 182 -17.97 -18.06 11.71
N ALA A 183 -18.62 -17.65 12.81
CA ALA A 183 -19.55 -18.50 13.52
C ALA A 183 -20.75 -18.91 12.63
N ASN A 184 -21.26 -18.01 11.80
CA ASN A 184 -22.34 -18.29 10.86
C ASN A 184 -21.91 -19.23 9.71
N VAL A 185 -20.63 -19.26 9.34
CA VAL A 185 -20.10 -20.23 8.37
C VAL A 185 -20.17 -21.67 8.91
N GLY A 186 -20.00 -21.82 10.23
CA GLY A 186 -20.11 -23.09 10.93
C GLY A 186 -19.07 -24.13 10.46
N PRO A 187 -19.46 -25.41 10.29
CA PRO A 187 -18.53 -26.50 9.94
C PRO A 187 -17.79 -26.37 8.61
N ARG A 188 -18.19 -25.40 7.75
CA ARG A 188 -17.50 -25.13 6.48
C ARG A 188 -16.12 -24.51 6.68
N TYR A 189 -15.79 -24.06 7.89
CA TYR A 189 -14.51 -23.49 8.23
C TYR A 189 -13.88 -24.19 9.44
N THR A 190 -12.74 -24.85 9.21
CA THR A 190 -11.93 -25.51 10.23
C THR A 190 -10.51 -24.94 10.16
N PRO A 191 -10.14 -23.98 11.01
CA PRO A 191 -8.82 -23.34 10.95
C PRO A 191 -7.66 -24.30 11.18
N GLU A 192 -7.85 -25.35 11.98
CA GLU A 192 -6.85 -26.37 12.28
C GLU A 192 -6.45 -27.20 11.05
N LEU A 193 -7.32 -27.21 10.03
CA LEU A 193 -7.10 -27.88 8.75
C LEU A 193 -6.57 -26.93 7.66
N ASN A 194 -6.24 -25.69 8.02
CA ASN A 194 -5.74 -24.72 7.05
C ASN A 194 -4.38 -25.17 6.47
N VAL A 195 -4.30 -25.11 5.14
CA VAL A 195 -3.06 -25.27 4.39
C VAL A 195 -2.87 -23.96 3.65
N GLU A 196 -1.81 -23.25 3.98
CA GLU A 196 -1.48 -22.00 3.30
C GLU A 196 -1.29 -22.24 1.80
N LEU A 197 -2.09 -21.54 0.99
CA LEU A 197 -2.11 -21.63 -0.47
C LEU A 197 -1.58 -20.34 -1.10
N PRO A 198 -0.84 -20.42 -2.23
CA PRO A 198 -0.33 -19.22 -2.92
C PRO A 198 -1.40 -18.21 -3.31
N ILE A 199 -2.66 -18.64 -3.48
CA ILE A 199 -3.77 -17.75 -3.81
C ILE A 199 -4.06 -16.70 -2.72
N ALA A 200 -3.65 -16.95 -1.47
CA ALA A 200 -3.81 -16.00 -0.38
C ALA A 200 -3.01 -14.70 -0.60
N ARG A 201 -1.87 -14.76 -1.32
CA ARG A 201 -1.05 -13.58 -1.62
C ARG A 201 -1.77 -12.53 -2.50
N LEU A 202 -2.80 -12.95 -3.23
CA LEU A 202 -3.66 -12.00 -3.95
C LEU A 202 -4.30 -10.97 -3.01
N PHE A 203 -4.55 -11.33 -1.75
CA PHE A 203 -5.11 -10.43 -0.75
C PHE A 203 -4.08 -9.45 -0.19
N ASP A 204 -2.78 -9.74 -0.33
CA ASP A 204 -1.70 -8.82 -0.01
C ASP A 204 -1.59 -7.73 -1.07
N GLY A 205 -1.61 -8.10 -2.36
CA GLY A 205 -1.69 -7.15 -3.47
C GLY A 205 -2.97 -6.31 -3.44
N LEU A 206 -4.13 -6.96 -3.26
CA LEU A 206 -5.44 -6.30 -3.11
C LEU A 206 -5.42 -5.32 -1.93
N GLY A 207 -4.86 -5.75 -0.79
CA GLY A 207 -4.78 -4.98 0.44
C GLY A 207 -3.67 -3.94 0.49
N ARG A 208 -2.70 -3.97 -0.44
CA ARG A 208 -1.40 -3.27 -0.35
C ARG A 208 -0.81 -3.43 1.06
N THR A 209 -0.65 -4.68 1.51
CA THR A 209 -0.11 -4.98 2.84
C THR A 209 1.41 -4.77 2.88
N PRO A 210 2.02 -4.63 4.06
CA PRO A 210 3.48 -4.64 4.19
C PRO A 210 4.16 -5.85 3.55
N ASP A 211 3.49 -7.02 3.55
CA ASP A 211 4.02 -8.24 2.92
C ASP A 211 4.11 -8.11 1.40
N PHE A 212 3.13 -7.45 0.77
CA PHE A 212 3.20 -7.11 -0.67
C PHE A 212 4.44 -6.24 -0.99
N TYR A 213 4.66 -5.17 -0.22
CA TYR A 213 5.82 -4.30 -0.42
C TYR A 213 7.14 -5.01 -0.12
N THR A 214 7.15 -5.93 0.85
CA THR A 214 8.32 -6.75 1.19
C THR A 214 8.72 -7.65 0.02
N GLN A 215 7.75 -8.30 -0.65
CA GLN A 215 8.02 -9.10 -1.85
C GLN A 215 8.68 -8.28 -2.96
N VAL A 216 8.20 -7.06 -3.23
CA VAL A 216 8.80 -6.16 -4.22
C VAL A 216 10.23 -5.76 -3.82
N LYS A 217 10.46 -5.45 -2.55
CA LYS A 217 11.78 -5.10 -2.01
C LYS A 217 12.76 -6.26 -2.12
N GLU A 218 12.32 -7.50 -1.87
CA GLU A 218 13.16 -8.70 -1.98
C GLU A 218 13.63 -8.93 -3.43
N LEU A 219 12.73 -8.82 -4.40
CA LEU A 219 13.06 -8.91 -5.83
C LEU A 219 14.10 -7.85 -6.22
N CYS A 220 13.91 -6.62 -5.76
CA CYS A 220 14.85 -5.52 -6.02
C CYS A 220 16.18 -5.70 -5.28
N GLY A 221 16.16 -6.28 -4.08
CA GLY A 221 17.34 -6.66 -3.32
C GLY A 221 18.21 -7.67 -4.06
N LYS A 222 17.58 -8.70 -4.65
CA LYS A 222 18.27 -9.68 -5.52
C LYS A 222 18.92 -9.00 -6.72
N ILE A 223 18.17 -8.17 -7.46
CA ILE A 223 18.68 -7.43 -8.63
C ILE A 223 19.89 -6.56 -8.26
N ARG A 224 19.80 -5.81 -7.15
CA ARG A 224 20.91 -4.97 -6.66
C ARG A 224 22.14 -5.82 -6.34
N ALA A 225 21.95 -6.95 -5.64
CA ALA A 225 23.05 -7.82 -5.24
C ALA A 225 23.75 -8.47 -6.44
N THR A 226 23.01 -9.03 -7.39
CA THR A 226 23.57 -9.69 -8.59
C THR A 226 24.23 -8.69 -9.54
N SER A 227 23.59 -7.53 -9.76
CA SER A 227 24.15 -6.42 -10.54
C SER A 227 25.50 -5.94 -10.01
N ASN A 228 25.62 -5.76 -8.69
CA ASN A 228 26.87 -5.34 -8.07
C ASN A 228 27.97 -6.42 -8.19
N LYS A 229 27.62 -7.69 -8.01
CA LYS A 229 28.58 -8.81 -8.14
C LYS A 229 29.07 -9.01 -9.58
N ALA A 230 28.20 -8.79 -10.56
CA ALA A 230 28.57 -8.87 -11.98
C ALA A 230 29.61 -7.81 -12.40
N ARG A 231 29.71 -6.70 -11.65
CA ARG A 231 30.57 -5.56 -12.00
C ARG A 231 31.93 -5.66 -11.33
N SER A 232 32.91 -6.22 -12.04
CA SER A 232 34.31 -6.26 -11.60
C SER A 232 35.19 -5.24 -12.34
N ARG A 233 36.37 -4.92 -11.78
CA ARG A 233 37.37 -4.08 -12.46
C ARG A 233 37.75 -4.65 -13.83
N LYS A 234 37.93 -5.97 -13.93
CA LYS A 234 38.35 -6.64 -15.17
C LYS A 234 37.26 -6.59 -16.24
N ALA A 235 35.99 -6.74 -15.84
CA ALA A 235 34.86 -6.61 -16.75
C ALA A 235 34.70 -5.18 -17.28
N LEU A 236 34.91 -4.18 -16.42
CA LEU A 236 34.86 -2.76 -16.80
C LEU A 236 36.00 -2.33 -17.73
N GLU A 237 37.14 -3.01 -17.73
CA GLU A 237 38.22 -2.74 -18.71
C GLU A 237 37.83 -3.12 -20.15
N VAL A 238 36.81 -3.98 -20.32
CA VAL A 238 36.43 -4.55 -21.61
C VAL A 238 35.05 -4.07 -22.09
N ALA A 239 34.10 -3.97 -21.17
CA ALA A 239 32.68 -3.73 -21.48
C ALA A 239 32.14 -2.52 -20.71
N LYS A 240 32.95 -1.47 -20.54
CA LYS A 240 32.62 -0.30 -19.72
C LYS A 240 31.27 0.30 -20.08
N ASP A 241 31.07 0.61 -21.36
CA ASP A 241 29.89 1.33 -21.85
C ASP A 241 28.62 0.47 -21.70
N GLU A 242 28.72 -0.85 -21.88
CA GLU A 242 27.62 -1.77 -21.68
C GLU A 242 27.22 -1.87 -20.21
N PHE A 243 28.19 -1.95 -19.30
CA PHE A 243 27.92 -1.93 -17.86
C PHE A 243 27.35 -0.58 -17.41
N GLU A 244 27.85 0.56 -17.91
CA GLU A 244 27.31 1.88 -17.58
C GLU A 244 25.85 2.01 -18.04
N SER A 245 25.54 1.58 -19.27
CA SER A 245 24.17 1.54 -19.78
C SER A 245 23.25 0.65 -18.94
N LEU A 246 23.73 -0.53 -18.54
CA LEU A 246 23.00 -1.45 -17.67
C LEU A 246 22.72 -0.83 -16.30
N GLN A 247 23.72 -0.21 -15.67
CA GLN A 247 23.57 0.41 -14.36
C GLN A 247 22.60 1.60 -14.38
N GLU A 248 22.57 2.39 -15.45
CA GLU A 248 21.60 3.46 -15.60
C GLU A 248 20.15 2.92 -15.55
N VAL A 249 19.86 1.84 -16.29
CA VAL A 249 18.52 1.26 -16.31
C VAL A 249 18.19 0.55 -14.99
N ILE A 250 19.13 -0.17 -14.40
CA ILE A 250 18.94 -0.81 -13.08
C ILE A 250 18.66 0.25 -12.00
N SER A 251 19.35 1.39 -12.04
CA SER A 251 19.10 2.47 -11.08
C SER A 251 17.67 3.00 -11.17
N LYS A 252 17.08 3.05 -12.38
CA LYS A 252 15.68 3.42 -12.60
C LYS A 252 14.71 2.37 -12.06
N VAL A 253 14.98 1.08 -12.29
CA VAL A 253 14.18 -0.03 -11.71
C VAL A 253 14.16 0.08 -10.19
N LEU A 254 15.34 0.21 -9.58
CA LEU A 254 15.48 0.26 -8.12
C LEU A 254 14.88 1.53 -7.51
N SER A 255 14.94 2.69 -8.19
CA SER A 255 14.35 3.92 -7.69
C SER A 255 12.83 3.88 -7.66
N ILE A 256 12.20 3.36 -8.72
CA ILE A 256 10.74 3.19 -8.78
C ILE A 256 10.31 2.26 -7.65
N ALA A 257 10.95 1.09 -7.54
CA ALA A 257 10.57 0.11 -6.54
C ALA A 257 10.69 0.62 -5.10
N ASN A 258 11.71 1.42 -4.81
CA ASN A 258 11.84 2.05 -3.49
C ASN A 258 10.74 3.09 -3.21
N SER A 259 10.19 3.74 -4.24
CA SER A 259 9.16 4.78 -4.08
C SER A 259 7.72 4.25 -3.98
N ILE A 260 7.50 2.96 -4.29
CA ILE A 260 6.16 2.35 -4.33
C ILE A 260 5.46 2.37 -2.97
N GLU A 261 6.21 2.17 -1.88
CA GLU A 261 5.66 2.16 -0.51
C GLU A 261 5.35 3.58 -0.03
N ASP A 262 6.19 4.56 -0.38
CA ASP A 262 6.05 5.95 0.05
C ASP A 262 4.85 6.66 -0.60
N ALA A 263 4.43 6.20 -1.79
CA ALA A 263 3.34 6.81 -2.56
C ALA A 263 1.92 6.32 -2.14
N GLU A 264 1.77 5.74 -0.95
CA GLU A 264 0.52 5.21 -0.39
C GLU A 264 -0.27 4.34 -1.39
N ILE A 265 -1.41 4.86 -1.86
CA ILE A 265 -2.37 4.20 -2.78
C ILE A 265 -2.23 4.66 -4.23
N ALA A 266 -1.23 5.47 -4.57
CA ALA A 266 -0.97 5.90 -5.94
C ALA A 266 -0.80 4.68 -6.88
N PRO A 267 -1.33 4.72 -8.11
CA PRO A 267 -1.14 3.62 -9.06
C PRO A 267 0.35 3.33 -9.30
N ILE A 268 0.70 2.06 -9.30
CA ILE A 268 2.06 1.60 -9.57
C ILE A 268 2.18 1.30 -11.07
N ASP A 269 3.16 1.88 -11.74
CA ASP A 269 3.36 1.68 -13.18
C ASP A 269 4.09 0.35 -13.47
N TRP A 270 3.34 -0.75 -13.33
CA TRP A 270 3.84 -2.11 -13.59
C TRP A 270 4.29 -2.31 -15.03
N ASP A 271 3.65 -1.63 -16.00
CA ASP A 271 4.04 -1.68 -17.41
C ASP A 271 5.41 -1.05 -17.64
N TYR A 272 5.70 0.06 -16.97
CA TYR A 272 7.03 0.68 -17.04
C TYR A 272 8.09 -0.18 -16.35
N ILE A 273 7.75 -0.80 -15.20
CA ILE A 273 8.64 -1.74 -14.52
C ILE A 273 8.96 -2.95 -15.43
N ASP A 274 7.97 -3.55 -16.10
CA ASP A 274 8.19 -4.62 -17.08
C ASP A 274 9.12 -4.16 -18.22
N LYS A 275 8.86 -3.00 -18.82
CA LYS A 275 9.70 -2.45 -19.91
C LYS A 275 11.15 -2.24 -19.45
N LEU A 276 11.36 -1.71 -18.25
CA LEU A 276 12.70 -1.52 -17.70
C LEU A 276 13.39 -2.85 -17.35
N ALA A 277 12.65 -3.82 -16.81
CA ALA A 277 13.16 -5.16 -16.54
C ALA A 277 13.60 -5.85 -17.85
N GLN A 278 12.78 -5.77 -18.89
CA GLN A 278 13.10 -6.27 -20.23
C GLN A 278 14.36 -5.63 -20.80
N LYS A 279 14.44 -4.30 -20.77
CA LYS A 279 15.63 -3.57 -21.24
C LYS A 279 16.88 -3.95 -20.45
N SER A 280 16.77 -4.15 -19.14
CA SER A 280 17.87 -4.58 -18.28
C SER A 280 18.35 -5.99 -18.64
N MET A 281 17.44 -6.90 -19.00
CA MET A 281 17.81 -8.25 -19.47
C MET A 281 18.58 -8.17 -20.80
N ASP A 282 18.13 -7.36 -21.74
CA ASP A 282 18.78 -7.21 -23.04
C ASP A 282 20.19 -6.62 -22.89
N LEU A 283 20.36 -5.61 -22.04
CA LEU A 283 21.66 -5.03 -21.71
C LEU A 283 22.57 -6.03 -20.97
N SER A 284 22.01 -6.87 -20.09
CA SER A 284 22.78 -7.93 -19.41
C SER A 284 23.32 -8.95 -20.42
N ARG A 285 22.52 -9.34 -21.42
CA ARG A 285 22.97 -10.23 -22.51
C ARG A 285 24.07 -9.58 -23.36
N ASN A 286 23.98 -8.27 -23.62
CA ASN A 286 25.03 -7.53 -24.32
C ASN A 286 26.35 -7.54 -23.52
N CYS A 287 26.29 -7.35 -22.20
CA CYS A 287 27.47 -7.48 -21.34
C CYS A 287 28.08 -8.88 -21.42
N ILE A 288 27.27 -9.94 -21.34
CA ILE A 288 27.73 -11.33 -21.49
C ILE A 288 28.45 -11.52 -22.82
N GLN A 289 27.83 -11.09 -23.93
CA GLN A 289 28.38 -11.25 -25.27
C GLN A 289 29.74 -10.54 -25.43
N LYS A 290 29.89 -9.36 -24.84
CA LYS A 290 31.15 -8.59 -24.87
C LYS A 290 32.26 -9.28 -24.08
N LEU A 291 31.94 -9.80 -22.89
CA LEU A 291 32.89 -10.57 -22.08
C LEU A 291 33.32 -11.86 -22.80
N GLU A 292 32.39 -12.57 -23.43
CA GLU A 292 32.68 -13.77 -24.23
C GLU A 292 33.61 -13.48 -25.42
N ASN A 293 33.33 -12.41 -26.17
CA ASN A 293 34.17 -12.00 -27.30
C ASN A 293 35.59 -11.65 -26.84
N ALA A 294 35.74 -10.91 -25.75
CA ALA A 294 37.05 -10.56 -25.21
C ALA A 294 37.82 -11.77 -24.66
N ALA A 295 37.12 -12.73 -24.03
CA ALA A 295 37.73 -13.99 -23.61
C ALA A 295 38.22 -14.79 -24.83
N ARG A 296 37.44 -14.84 -25.92
CA ARG A 296 37.83 -15.49 -27.18
C ARG A 296 39.04 -14.82 -27.81
N GLU A 297 39.04 -13.49 -27.96
CA GLU A 297 40.16 -12.74 -28.54
C GLU A 297 41.45 -12.92 -27.73
N LYS A 298 41.37 -12.93 -26.39
CA LYS A 298 42.54 -13.21 -25.53
C LYS A 298 43.05 -14.63 -25.74
N LYS A 299 42.16 -15.64 -25.84
CA LYS A 299 42.54 -17.02 -26.14
C LYS A 299 43.23 -17.15 -27.49
N GLU A 300 42.70 -16.53 -28.54
CA GLU A 300 43.29 -16.52 -29.89
C GLU A 300 44.66 -15.82 -29.93
N ARG A 301 44.82 -14.68 -29.24
CA ARG A 301 46.10 -13.98 -29.09
C ARG A 301 47.14 -14.81 -28.32
N ILE A 302 46.74 -15.60 -27.34
CA ILE A 302 47.65 -16.49 -26.60
C ILE A 302 48.00 -17.72 -27.44
N ALA A 303 47.04 -18.31 -28.16
CA ALA A 303 47.27 -19.45 -29.04
C ALA A 303 48.23 -19.09 -30.19
N SER A 304 48.08 -17.91 -30.80
CA SER A 304 48.99 -17.40 -31.84
C SER A 304 50.39 -17.04 -31.31
N ARG A 305 50.55 -16.76 -30.01
CA ARG A 305 51.85 -16.43 -29.37
C ARG A 305 52.58 -17.63 -28.76
N LYS A 306 51.95 -18.79 -28.59
CA LYS A 306 52.59 -19.97 -27.99
C LYS A 306 53.51 -20.74 -28.97
N LYS A 307 54.70 -20.17 -29.17
CA LYS A 307 55.99 -20.90 -29.24
C LYS A 307 56.78 -20.85 -27.91
N GLN A 308 56.29 -20.16 -26.87
CA GLN A 308 56.95 -20.13 -25.54
C GLN A 308 55.96 -20.32 -24.38
N LYS A 309 56.41 -21.13 -23.41
CA LYS A 309 55.70 -21.58 -22.21
C LYS A 309 55.27 -20.40 -21.32
N SER A 310 53.98 -20.10 -21.28
CA SER A 310 53.35 -19.30 -20.22
C SER A 310 52.11 -20.02 -19.69
N TYR A 311 52.06 -20.15 -18.36
CA TYR A 311 51.04 -20.85 -17.57
C TYR A 311 49.89 -19.95 -17.10
N ASN A 312 49.81 -18.68 -17.55
CA ASN A 312 48.64 -17.86 -17.21
C ASN A 312 47.41 -18.37 -17.96
N GLN A 313 46.41 -18.84 -17.21
CA GLN A 313 45.09 -19.15 -17.77
C GLN A 313 44.48 -17.85 -18.31
N PRO A 314 43.92 -17.86 -19.53
CA PRO A 314 43.21 -16.71 -20.07
C PRO A 314 41.99 -16.40 -19.21
N GLU A 315 41.81 -15.12 -18.87
CA GLU A 315 40.60 -14.63 -18.21
C GLU A 315 39.36 -15.01 -19.03
N ASP A 316 38.43 -15.74 -18.42
CA ASP A 316 37.21 -16.23 -19.08
C ASP A 316 35.92 -15.51 -18.63
N TYR A 317 36.07 -14.58 -17.66
CA TYR A 317 34.98 -13.82 -17.03
C TYR A 317 33.83 -14.71 -16.54
N GLY A 318 34.13 -15.94 -16.12
CA GLY A 318 33.11 -16.91 -15.69
C GLY A 318 32.28 -16.40 -14.51
N TYR A 319 32.91 -15.72 -13.56
CA TYR A 319 32.25 -15.14 -12.38
C TYR A 319 31.24 -14.05 -12.75
N GLU A 320 31.64 -13.11 -13.61
CA GLU A 320 30.78 -12.01 -14.04
C GLU A 320 29.65 -12.50 -14.93
N ARG A 321 29.93 -13.43 -15.85
CA ARG A 321 28.89 -14.07 -16.68
C ARG A 321 27.89 -14.85 -15.84
N TYR A 322 28.34 -15.57 -14.82
CA TYR A 322 27.45 -16.24 -13.87
C TYR A 322 26.53 -15.23 -13.18
N HIS A 323 27.05 -14.13 -12.65
CA HIS A 323 26.24 -13.12 -11.98
C HIS A 323 25.34 -12.30 -12.91
N LEU A 324 25.73 -12.12 -14.18
CA LEU A 324 24.84 -11.54 -15.20
C LEU A 324 23.67 -12.48 -15.53
N ASN A 325 23.89 -13.80 -15.55
CA ASN A 325 22.78 -14.76 -15.71
C ASN A 325 21.87 -14.78 -14.48
N GLU A 326 22.42 -14.75 -13.27
CA GLU A 326 21.63 -14.62 -12.03
C GLU A 326 20.83 -13.30 -12.00
N LEU A 327 21.41 -12.21 -12.52
CA LEU A 327 20.69 -10.95 -12.71
C LEU A 327 19.54 -11.09 -13.71
N ILE A 328 19.74 -11.78 -14.84
CA ILE A 328 18.67 -12.06 -15.80
C ILE A 328 17.54 -12.85 -15.14
N ILE A 329 17.85 -13.88 -14.33
CA ILE A 329 16.85 -14.65 -13.59
C ILE A 329 16.06 -13.74 -12.64
N ALA A 330 16.75 -12.90 -11.85
CA ALA A 330 16.08 -11.98 -10.93
C ALA A 330 15.19 -10.94 -11.67
N LEU A 331 15.59 -10.51 -12.88
CA LEU A 331 14.79 -9.63 -13.72
C LEU A 331 13.57 -10.34 -14.32
N ILE A 332 13.67 -11.63 -14.65
CA ILE A 332 12.52 -12.46 -15.04
C ILE A 332 11.54 -12.56 -13.87
N GLU A 333 12.01 -12.86 -12.66
CA GLU A 333 11.14 -12.92 -11.47
C GLU A 333 10.38 -11.59 -11.24
N LEU A 334 11.06 -10.45 -11.38
CA LEU A 334 10.42 -9.13 -11.27
C LEU A 334 9.38 -8.89 -12.35
N LYS A 335 9.69 -9.27 -13.60
CA LYS A 335 8.77 -9.16 -14.74
C LYS A 335 7.53 -10.04 -14.55
N ASP A 336 7.71 -11.29 -14.15
CA ASP A 336 6.63 -12.23 -13.88
C ASP A 336 5.74 -11.72 -12.74
N PHE A 337 6.33 -11.10 -11.71
CA PHE A 337 5.57 -10.44 -10.65
C PHE A 337 4.78 -9.24 -11.17
N ALA A 338 5.39 -8.35 -11.96
CA ALA A 338 4.74 -7.17 -12.51
C ALA A 338 3.50 -7.51 -13.36
N LEU A 339 3.54 -8.65 -14.07
CA LEU A 339 2.45 -9.16 -14.90
C LEU A 339 1.47 -10.06 -14.12
N SER A 340 1.69 -10.26 -12.82
CA SER A 340 0.86 -11.15 -12.00
C SER A 340 -0.46 -10.50 -11.60
N SER A 341 -1.45 -11.35 -11.28
CA SER A 341 -2.72 -10.87 -10.71
C SER A 341 -2.52 -10.14 -9.37
N GLU A 342 -1.49 -10.51 -8.59
CA GLU A 342 -1.17 -9.86 -7.33
C GLU A 342 -0.73 -8.40 -7.54
N ALA A 343 0.18 -8.16 -8.49
CA ALA A 343 0.58 -6.81 -8.88
C ALA A 343 -0.61 -6.03 -9.46
N HIS A 344 -1.42 -6.63 -10.33
CA HIS A 344 -2.58 -5.95 -10.92
C HIS A 344 -3.62 -5.55 -9.85
N LEU A 345 -3.86 -6.39 -8.84
CA LEU A 345 -4.77 -6.10 -7.72
C LEU A 345 -4.32 -4.90 -6.87
N SER A 346 -3.03 -4.57 -6.88
CA SER A 346 -2.55 -3.35 -6.24
C SER A 346 -3.09 -2.08 -6.91
N ASN A 347 -3.45 -2.12 -8.19
CA ASN A 347 -4.03 -0.98 -8.92
C ASN A 347 -5.55 -1.12 -9.14
N VAL A 348 -6.04 -2.35 -9.32
CA VAL A 348 -7.46 -2.66 -9.48
C VAL A 348 -7.93 -3.42 -8.23
N PRO A 349 -8.44 -2.73 -7.20
CA PRO A 349 -8.71 -3.34 -5.89
C PRO A 349 -10.03 -4.12 -5.87
N ALA A 350 -10.24 -5.00 -6.86
CA ALA A 350 -11.44 -5.82 -7.01
C ALA A 350 -11.06 -7.22 -7.48
N LEU A 351 -11.32 -8.22 -6.64
CA LEU A 351 -10.96 -9.62 -6.86
C LEU A 351 -12.21 -10.50 -6.99
N LEU A 352 -12.25 -11.32 -8.04
CA LEU A 352 -13.24 -12.39 -8.20
C LEU A 352 -12.56 -13.75 -8.04
N ILE A 353 -12.96 -14.50 -7.02
CA ILE A 353 -12.53 -15.89 -6.80
C ILE A 353 -13.59 -16.85 -7.33
N VAL A 354 -13.23 -17.60 -8.37
CA VAL A 354 -14.11 -18.59 -9.00
C VAL A 354 -13.64 -20.00 -8.66
N GLY A 355 -14.55 -20.92 -8.36
CA GLY A 355 -14.17 -22.32 -8.23
C GLY A 355 -15.34 -23.28 -8.02
N LYS A 356 -15.13 -24.56 -8.28
CA LYS A 356 -16.14 -25.61 -8.03
C LYS A 356 -16.57 -25.63 -6.55
N ALA A 357 -17.72 -26.25 -6.27
CA ALA A 357 -18.16 -26.50 -4.90
C ALA A 357 -17.11 -27.33 -4.13
N GLY A 358 -16.96 -27.08 -2.82
CA GLY A 358 -16.03 -27.81 -1.97
C GLY A 358 -14.54 -27.52 -2.18
N LYS A 359 -14.16 -26.54 -3.01
CA LYS A 359 -12.75 -26.19 -3.28
C LYS A 359 -12.10 -25.26 -2.25
N GLY A 360 -12.78 -24.93 -1.15
CA GLY A 360 -12.20 -24.13 -0.05
C GLY A 360 -12.33 -22.61 -0.18
N LYS A 361 -13.21 -22.07 -1.03
CA LYS A 361 -13.38 -20.60 -1.18
C LYS A 361 -13.81 -19.89 0.11
N THR A 362 -14.88 -20.39 0.76
CA THR A 362 -15.36 -19.89 2.04
C THR A 362 -14.28 -19.97 3.12
N HIS A 363 -13.52 -21.06 3.12
CA HIS A 363 -12.41 -21.28 4.06
C HIS A 363 -11.29 -20.25 3.85
N LEU A 364 -10.87 -20.03 2.60
CA LEU A 364 -9.91 -18.97 2.23
C LEU A 364 -10.37 -17.58 2.70
N PHE A 365 -11.64 -17.22 2.48
CA PHE A 365 -12.18 -15.92 2.89
C PHE A 365 -12.15 -15.75 4.41
N CYS A 366 -12.51 -16.80 5.17
CA CYS A 366 -12.46 -16.77 6.63
C CYS A 366 -11.03 -16.65 7.16
N ASP A 367 -10.09 -17.40 6.61
CA ASP A 367 -8.68 -17.34 7.01
C ASP A 367 -8.05 -16.00 6.72
N VAL A 368 -8.24 -15.48 5.50
CA VAL A 368 -7.76 -14.15 5.13
C VAL A 368 -8.36 -13.09 6.05
N ALA A 369 -9.67 -13.15 6.32
CA ALA A 369 -10.32 -12.19 7.22
C ALA A 369 -9.69 -12.21 8.61
N LYS A 370 -9.49 -13.40 9.19
CA LYS A 370 -8.87 -13.55 10.51
C LYS A 370 -7.42 -13.05 10.54
N GLN A 371 -6.61 -13.45 9.56
CA GLN A 371 -5.21 -13.03 9.47
C GLN A 371 -5.10 -11.51 9.35
N ARG A 372 -5.90 -10.89 8.48
CA ARG A 372 -5.90 -9.44 8.30
C ARG A 372 -6.29 -8.70 9.57
N ILE A 373 -7.34 -9.14 10.26
CA ILE A 373 -7.74 -8.55 11.54
C ILE A 373 -6.67 -8.75 12.62
N SER A 374 -6.00 -9.91 12.68
CA SER A 374 -4.89 -10.09 13.61
C SER A 374 -3.71 -9.16 13.33
N SER A 375 -3.48 -8.81 12.06
CA SER A 375 -2.46 -7.86 11.63
C SER A 375 -2.91 -6.39 11.73
N GLY A 376 -4.11 -6.11 12.24
CA GLY A 376 -4.62 -4.75 12.40
C GLY A 376 -5.26 -4.13 11.15
N PHE A 377 -5.39 -4.87 10.05
CA PHE A 377 -5.92 -4.37 8.79
C PHE A 377 -7.45 -4.41 8.75
N PRO A 378 -8.14 -3.28 8.51
CA PRO A 378 -9.61 -3.24 8.55
C PRO A 378 -10.21 -4.21 7.52
N THR A 379 -11.08 -5.10 7.98
CA THR A 379 -11.69 -6.12 7.10
C THR A 379 -13.09 -6.44 7.59
N VAL A 380 -14.03 -6.53 6.66
CA VAL A 380 -15.39 -7.06 6.91
C VAL A 380 -15.63 -8.29 6.05
N LEU A 381 -16.31 -9.29 6.61
CA LEU A 381 -16.69 -10.52 5.94
C LEU A 381 -18.21 -10.63 5.96
N LEU A 382 -18.79 -10.84 4.78
CA LEU A 382 -20.22 -10.95 4.54
C LEU A 382 -20.49 -12.26 3.79
N LEU A 383 -21.59 -12.92 4.11
CA LEU A 383 -21.97 -14.18 3.47
C LEU A 383 -23.08 -13.90 2.45
N GLY A 384 -22.89 -14.35 1.21
CA GLY A 384 -23.82 -14.13 0.10
C GLY A 384 -25.23 -14.65 0.39
N GLU A 385 -25.35 -15.73 1.17
CA GLU A 385 -26.64 -16.29 1.60
C GLU A 385 -27.48 -15.36 2.50
N GLN A 386 -26.85 -14.34 3.12
CA GLN A 386 -27.54 -13.37 3.97
C GLN A 386 -28.19 -12.23 3.16
N PHE A 387 -27.90 -12.14 1.86
CA PHE A 387 -28.46 -11.11 0.99
C PHE A 387 -29.82 -11.55 0.42
N ASN A 388 -30.78 -10.63 0.46
CA ASN A 388 -32.09 -10.76 -0.18
C ASN A 388 -32.10 -9.98 -1.52
N LYS A 389 -33.29 -9.59 -2.01
CA LYS A 389 -33.46 -8.88 -3.31
C LYS A 389 -33.29 -7.35 -3.23
N ASP A 390 -33.08 -6.79 -2.04
CA ASP A 390 -32.95 -5.35 -1.82
C ASP A 390 -31.59 -4.83 -2.31
N GLU A 391 -31.40 -3.51 -2.27
CA GLU A 391 -30.14 -2.87 -2.68
C GLU A 391 -28.96 -3.30 -1.77
N PRO A 392 -27.79 -3.73 -2.29
CA PRO A 392 -26.72 -4.32 -1.49
C PRO A 392 -26.15 -3.43 -0.37
N TRP A 393 -25.96 -2.13 -0.59
CA TRP A 393 -25.33 -1.27 0.42
C TRP A 393 -26.20 -1.12 1.66
N SER A 394 -27.52 -0.95 1.48
CA SER A 394 -28.48 -0.92 2.58
C SER A 394 -28.42 -2.19 3.43
N GLN A 395 -28.26 -3.35 2.79
CA GLN A 395 -28.12 -4.64 3.44
C GLN A 395 -26.79 -4.75 4.18
N ILE A 396 -25.67 -4.34 3.57
CA ILE A 396 -24.33 -4.36 4.20
C ILE A 396 -24.31 -3.56 5.49
N ILE A 397 -24.84 -2.33 5.46
CA ILE A 397 -24.90 -1.45 6.63
C ILE A 397 -25.69 -2.14 7.76
N LYS A 398 -26.84 -2.75 7.43
CA LYS A 398 -27.67 -3.48 8.37
C LYS A 398 -26.99 -4.73 8.92
N LEU A 399 -26.37 -5.53 8.08
CA LEU A 399 -25.63 -6.75 8.45
C LEU A 399 -24.45 -6.44 9.38
N LEU A 400 -23.81 -5.28 9.20
CA LEU A 400 -22.75 -4.80 10.08
C LEU A 400 -23.28 -4.17 11.38
N GLY A 401 -24.59 -4.03 11.54
CA GLY A 401 -25.22 -3.42 12.71
C GLY A 401 -24.97 -1.92 12.81
N LEU A 402 -24.85 -1.24 11.67
CA LEU A 402 -24.61 0.20 11.59
C LEU A 402 -25.91 0.97 11.31
N SER A 403 -25.95 2.23 11.72
CA SER A 403 -27.05 3.16 11.44
C SER A 403 -26.50 4.44 10.81
N CYS A 404 -25.89 4.28 9.63
CA CYS A 404 -25.30 5.36 8.86
C CYS A 404 -25.64 5.18 7.38
N THR A 405 -25.33 6.18 6.57
CA THR A 405 -25.46 6.14 5.11
C THR A 405 -24.30 5.38 4.46
N ARG A 406 -24.46 4.98 3.20
CA ARG A 406 -23.41 4.32 2.41
C ARG A 406 -22.10 5.09 2.41
N ASP A 407 -22.11 6.39 2.11
CA ASP A 407 -20.85 7.13 1.98
C ASP A 407 -20.26 7.55 3.35
N GLU A 408 -21.06 7.58 4.43
CA GLU A 408 -20.49 7.64 5.78
C GLU A 408 -19.74 6.34 6.10
N PHE A 409 -20.34 5.18 5.81
CA PHE A 409 -19.69 3.89 6.01
C PHE A 409 -18.41 3.75 5.18
N LEU A 410 -18.49 4.01 3.88
CA LEU A 410 -17.33 3.90 2.98
C LEU A 410 -16.25 4.92 3.35
N GLY A 411 -16.60 6.20 3.57
CA GLY A 411 -15.62 7.19 3.99
C GLY A 411 -15.00 6.91 5.37
N ALA A 412 -15.76 6.29 6.30
CA ALA A 412 -15.22 5.86 7.58
C ALA A 412 -14.27 4.65 7.43
N LEU A 413 -14.60 3.72 6.54
CA LEU A 413 -13.76 2.56 6.22
C LEU A 413 -12.46 2.98 5.54
N GLU A 414 -12.51 3.97 4.64
CA GLU A 414 -11.35 4.62 4.04
C GLU A 414 -10.50 5.36 5.08
N ALA A 415 -11.12 6.09 6.00
CA ALA A 415 -10.40 6.78 7.07
C ALA A 415 -9.57 5.84 7.95
N VAL A 416 -10.15 4.70 8.35
CA VAL A 416 -9.42 3.71 9.16
C VAL A 416 -8.36 2.96 8.33
N ALA A 417 -8.61 2.70 7.05
CA ALA A 417 -7.65 2.08 6.14
C ALA A 417 -6.40 2.95 5.95
N GLN A 418 -6.61 4.24 5.64
CA GLN A 418 -5.53 5.21 5.52
C GLN A 418 -4.73 5.30 6.82
N ALA A 419 -5.41 5.41 7.96
CA ALA A 419 -4.77 5.45 9.27
C ALA A 419 -3.90 4.21 9.55
N ARG A 420 -4.29 3.04 9.04
CA ARG A 420 -3.55 1.78 9.16
C ARG A 420 -2.47 1.57 8.10
N GLY A 421 -2.47 2.37 7.03
CA GLY A 421 -1.49 2.24 5.93
C GLY A 421 -1.69 0.98 5.07
N ALA A 422 -2.89 0.40 5.09
CA ALA A 422 -3.25 -0.74 4.23
C ALA A 422 -4.74 -0.63 3.88
N ARG A 423 -5.14 -1.10 2.70
CA ARG A 423 -6.54 -1.02 2.27
C ARG A 423 -7.46 -1.80 3.21
N ALA A 424 -8.63 -1.23 3.47
CA ALA A 424 -9.71 -1.99 4.06
C ALA A 424 -10.26 -2.99 3.04
N LEU A 425 -10.59 -4.21 3.46
CA LEU A 425 -11.22 -5.19 2.56
C LEU A 425 -12.69 -5.45 2.91
N ILE A 426 -13.52 -5.44 1.88
CA ILE A 426 -14.89 -5.97 1.91
C ILE A 426 -14.84 -7.35 1.26
N LEU A 427 -15.08 -8.39 2.04
CA LEU A 427 -15.11 -9.77 1.57
C LEU A 427 -16.56 -10.24 1.50
N ILE A 428 -17.03 -10.63 0.32
CA ILE A 428 -18.38 -11.19 0.13
C ILE A 428 -18.26 -12.61 -0.41
N ASP A 429 -18.42 -13.59 0.47
CA ASP A 429 -18.31 -14.99 0.09
C ASP A 429 -19.59 -15.48 -0.62
N ALA A 430 -19.42 -16.32 -1.64
CA ALA A 430 -20.48 -17.07 -2.28
C ALA A 430 -21.66 -16.22 -2.81
N LEU A 431 -21.36 -15.26 -3.70
CA LEU A 431 -22.36 -14.42 -4.39
C LEU A 431 -23.48 -15.21 -5.08
N ASN A 432 -23.29 -16.50 -5.37
CA ASN A 432 -24.30 -17.35 -5.99
C ASN A 432 -25.32 -17.95 -5.01
N GLU A 433 -25.15 -17.77 -3.70
CA GLU A 433 -26.05 -18.30 -2.65
C GLU A 433 -27.18 -17.30 -2.34
N GLY A 434 -28.22 -17.74 -1.63
CA GLY A 434 -29.42 -16.93 -1.36
C GLY A 434 -30.08 -16.39 -2.64
N GLU A 435 -30.41 -15.10 -2.64
CA GLU A 435 -30.98 -14.38 -3.80
C GLU A 435 -29.91 -13.87 -4.79
N GLY A 436 -28.68 -14.37 -4.66
CA GLY A 436 -27.49 -13.89 -5.35
C GLY A 436 -27.61 -13.70 -6.87
N LYS A 437 -28.27 -14.65 -7.56
CA LYS A 437 -28.51 -14.59 -9.01
C LYS A 437 -29.36 -13.40 -9.43
N ASN A 438 -30.23 -12.91 -8.55
CA ASN A 438 -31.20 -11.87 -8.84
C ASN A 438 -30.66 -10.46 -8.53
N ILE A 439 -29.68 -10.37 -7.61
CA ILE A 439 -29.11 -9.12 -7.11
C ILE A 439 -27.77 -8.78 -7.78
N TRP A 440 -26.79 -9.67 -7.77
CA TRP A 440 -25.40 -9.28 -8.08
C TRP A 440 -25.18 -8.93 -9.55
N HIS A 441 -25.87 -9.62 -10.47
CA HIS A 441 -25.81 -9.30 -11.90
C HIS A 441 -26.28 -7.86 -12.19
N LYS A 442 -27.19 -7.32 -11.37
CA LYS A 442 -27.74 -5.97 -11.53
C LYS A 442 -26.91 -4.91 -10.79
N HIS A 443 -26.37 -5.26 -9.62
CA HIS A 443 -25.81 -4.28 -8.69
C HIS A 443 -24.28 -4.27 -8.62
N LEU A 444 -23.58 -5.37 -8.93
CA LEU A 444 -22.13 -5.47 -8.74
C LEU A 444 -21.37 -4.41 -9.55
N ALA A 445 -21.77 -4.15 -10.80
CA ALA A 445 -21.16 -3.13 -11.64
C ALA A 445 -21.24 -1.72 -11.01
N GLY A 446 -22.41 -1.35 -10.45
CA GLY A 446 -22.61 -0.06 -9.77
C GLY A 446 -21.88 0.00 -8.42
N MET A 447 -21.78 -1.13 -7.72
CA MET A 447 -20.97 -1.25 -6.51
C MET A 447 -19.49 -0.99 -6.77
N LEU A 448 -18.93 -1.60 -7.83
CA LEU A 448 -17.55 -1.38 -8.25
C LEU A 448 -17.33 0.07 -8.70
N THR A 449 -18.30 0.70 -9.37
CA THR A 449 -18.23 2.15 -9.71
C THR A 449 -18.24 3.01 -8.45
N THR A 450 -19.00 2.62 -7.42
CA THR A 450 -19.01 3.37 -6.16
C THR A 450 -17.64 3.27 -5.48
N LEU A 451 -17.11 2.04 -5.38
CA LEU A 451 -15.83 1.76 -4.72
C LEU A 451 -14.63 2.40 -5.42
N SER A 452 -14.68 2.70 -6.73
CA SER A 452 -13.57 3.38 -7.41
C SER A 452 -13.30 4.80 -6.90
N HIS A 453 -14.24 5.40 -6.14
CA HIS A 453 -14.06 6.69 -5.49
C HIS A 453 -13.37 6.58 -4.11
N TYR A 454 -13.15 5.35 -3.61
CA TYR A 454 -12.54 5.06 -2.30
C TYR A 454 -11.28 4.22 -2.48
N PRO A 455 -10.16 4.81 -2.92
CA PRO A 455 -8.95 4.08 -3.29
C PRO A 455 -8.29 3.30 -2.14
N TRP A 456 -8.64 3.58 -0.89
CA TRP A 456 -8.24 2.80 0.29
C TRP A 456 -9.12 1.58 0.57
N ILE A 457 -10.11 1.27 -0.27
CA ILE A 457 -11.01 0.13 -0.08
C ILE A 457 -10.82 -0.85 -1.24
N GLY A 458 -10.65 -2.13 -0.90
CA GLY A 458 -10.69 -3.23 -1.84
C GLY A 458 -11.88 -4.15 -1.58
N ILE A 459 -12.33 -4.84 -2.63
CA ILE A 459 -13.38 -5.84 -2.54
C ILE A 459 -12.89 -7.17 -3.08
N ALA A 460 -13.21 -8.26 -2.39
CA ALA A 460 -13.08 -9.61 -2.91
C ALA A 460 -14.42 -10.32 -2.83
N VAL A 461 -14.81 -10.96 -3.93
CA VAL A 461 -16.06 -11.70 -4.03
C VAL A 461 -15.80 -13.12 -4.51
N SER A 462 -16.59 -14.07 -4.03
CA SER A 462 -16.45 -15.49 -4.37
C SER A 462 -17.69 -16.00 -5.09
N VAL A 463 -17.50 -16.82 -6.13
CA VAL A 463 -18.61 -17.43 -6.88
C VAL A 463 -18.27 -18.86 -7.30
N ARG A 464 -19.29 -19.72 -7.36
CA ARG A 464 -19.15 -21.05 -7.98
C ARG A 464 -19.05 -20.91 -9.49
N THR A 465 -18.16 -21.69 -10.11
CA THR A 465 -17.93 -21.65 -11.58
C THR A 465 -19.21 -21.78 -12.41
N SER A 466 -20.16 -22.61 -11.98
CA SER A 466 -21.43 -22.83 -12.69
C SER A 466 -22.37 -21.62 -12.69
N TYR A 467 -22.10 -20.62 -11.87
CA TYR A 467 -22.96 -19.44 -11.69
C TYR A 467 -22.29 -18.15 -12.15
N GLU A 468 -21.04 -18.22 -12.61
CA GLU A 468 -20.26 -17.04 -12.96
C GLU A 468 -21.00 -16.14 -13.96
N ASN A 469 -21.42 -16.67 -15.11
CA ASN A 469 -22.12 -15.90 -16.15
C ASN A 469 -23.52 -15.43 -15.74
N THR A 470 -24.09 -15.99 -14.67
CA THR A 470 -25.40 -15.56 -14.15
C THR A 470 -25.27 -14.45 -13.12
N VAL A 471 -24.14 -14.40 -12.40
CA VAL A 471 -23.91 -13.51 -11.26
C VAL A 471 -23.05 -12.31 -11.66
N ILE A 472 -22.09 -12.52 -12.55
CA ILE A 472 -21.11 -11.52 -12.98
C ILE A 472 -21.52 -11.02 -14.36
N LEU A 473 -21.79 -9.71 -14.44
CA LEU A 473 -22.12 -9.04 -15.69
C LEU A 473 -20.93 -9.07 -16.67
N GLU A 474 -21.21 -9.27 -17.96
CA GLU A 474 -20.20 -9.21 -19.02
C GLU A 474 -19.49 -7.85 -19.05
N GLY A 475 -18.19 -7.86 -19.38
CA GLY A 475 -17.36 -6.65 -19.44
C GLY A 475 -16.76 -6.18 -18.11
N LEU A 476 -17.09 -6.81 -16.98
CA LEU A 476 -16.41 -6.51 -15.70
C LEU A 476 -14.99 -7.10 -15.63
N VAL A 477 -14.79 -8.28 -16.22
CA VAL A 477 -13.51 -9.00 -16.21
C VAL A 477 -12.79 -8.77 -17.56
N PRO A 478 -11.47 -8.52 -17.58
CA PRO A 478 -10.56 -8.44 -16.43
C PRO A 478 -10.42 -7.02 -15.84
N ASP A 479 -10.87 -5.98 -16.55
CA ASP A 479 -10.41 -4.61 -16.29
C ASP A 479 -10.92 -4.01 -14.97
N ARG A 480 -12.15 -4.35 -14.56
CA ARG A 480 -12.78 -3.84 -13.33
C ARG A 480 -12.81 -4.87 -12.20
N LEU A 481 -12.49 -6.12 -12.51
CA LEU A 481 -12.61 -7.25 -11.61
C LEU A 481 -11.60 -8.33 -12.02
N ILE A 482 -10.51 -8.44 -11.27
CA ILE A 482 -9.44 -9.40 -11.54
C ILE A 482 -9.92 -10.80 -11.15
N ARG A 483 -9.98 -11.70 -12.14
CA ARG A 483 -10.50 -13.06 -11.96
C ARG A 483 -9.39 -14.06 -11.63
N LYS A 484 -9.56 -14.83 -10.56
CA LYS A 484 -8.72 -16.00 -10.24
C LYS A 484 -9.54 -17.25 -9.97
N VAL A 485 -9.06 -18.38 -10.50
CA VAL A 485 -9.65 -19.70 -10.21
C VAL A 485 -9.01 -20.31 -8.95
N HIS A 486 -9.84 -20.69 -7.98
CA HIS A 486 -9.45 -21.46 -6.81
C HIS A 486 -9.47 -22.97 -7.12
N LEU A 487 -8.29 -23.57 -7.23
CA LEU A 487 -8.15 -24.99 -7.60
C LEU A 487 -8.24 -25.94 -6.38
N GLY A 488 -8.21 -25.39 -5.15
CA GLY A 488 -8.09 -26.18 -3.93
C GLY A 488 -6.63 -26.51 -3.67
N PHE A 489 -6.34 -27.71 -3.16
CA PHE A 489 -4.98 -28.16 -2.84
C PHE A 489 -4.16 -28.65 -4.05
N VAL A 490 -4.50 -28.24 -5.28
CA VAL A 490 -3.75 -28.66 -6.48
C VAL A 490 -2.30 -28.17 -6.36
N GLY A 491 -1.34 -29.09 -6.48
CA GLY A 491 0.10 -28.84 -6.25
C GLY A 491 0.53 -28.82 -4.78
N HIS A 492 -0.41 -29.00 -3.85
CA HIS A 492 -0.19 -29.04 -2.40
C HIS A 492 -0.90 -30.24 -1.73
N GLU A 493 -1.24 -31.27 -2.52
CA GLU A 493 -2.07 -32.40 -2.11
C GLU A 493 -1.44 -33.16 -0.95
N TYR A 494 -0.13 -33.40 -1.01
CA TYR A 494 0.59 -34.11 0.06
C TYR A 494 0.55 -33.35 1.39
N LYS A 495 0.81 -32.03 1.37
CA LYS A 495 0.75 -31.18 2.57
C LYS A 495 -0.66 -31.16 3.14
N ALA A 496 -1.67 -31.07 2.27
CA ALA A 496 -3.06 -31.11 2.68
C ALA A 496 -3.45 -32.46 3.28
N ALA A 497 -3.19 -33.57 2.58
CA ALA A 497 -3.43 -34.91 3.10
C ALA A 497 -2.76 -35.09 4.46
N LYS A 498 -1.48 -34.72 4.60
CA LYS A 498 -0.78 -34.82 5.88
C LYS A 498 -1.46 -34.05 7.01
N THR A 499 -1.90 -32.82 6.73
CA THR A 499 -2.58 -31.97 7.71
C THR A 499 -3.91 -32.59 8.16
N PHE A 500 -4.72 -33.06 7.21
CA PHE A 500 -6.01 -33.68 7.49
C PHE A 500 -5.87 -35.00 8.25
N PHE A 501 -4.97 -35.88 7.79
CA PHE A 501 -4.74 -37.17 8.42
C PHE A 501 -4.25 -37.00 9.87
N ASN A 502 -3.30 -36.09 10.11
CA ASN A 502 -2.84 -35.78 11.46
C ASN A 502 -3.98 -35.26 12.36
N TYR A 503 -4.82 -34.36 11.85
CA TYR A 503 -5.92 -33.78 12.62
C TYR A 503 -6.97 -34.82 13.02
N TYR A 504 -7.32 -35.74 12.11
CA TYR A 504 -8.28 -36.81 12.39
C TYR A 504 -7.65 -38.06 13.05
N GLY A 505 -6.35 -38.05 13.34
CA GLY A 505 -5.65 -39.21 13.91
C GLY A 505 -5.57 -40.41 12.97
N ILE A 506 -5.64 -40.19 11.66
CA ILE A 506 -5.60 -41.23 10.63
C ILE A 506 -4.14 -41.42 10.19
N VAL A 507 -3.70 -42.68 10.08
CA VAL A 507 -2.36 -43.00 9.59
C VAL A 507 -2.24 -42.63 8.10
N LEU A 508 -1.22 -41.86 7.72
CA LEU A 508 -0.97 -41.56 6.32
C LEU A 508 -0.73 -42.85 5.52
N PRO A 509 -1.38 -43.02 4.36
CA PRO A 509 -1.11 -44.14 3.48
C PRO A 509 0.35 -44.08 2.99
N SER A 510 0.98 -45.25 2.89
CA SER A 510 2.35 -45.41 2.41
C SER A 510 2.49 -45.23 0.88
N ILE A 511 1.37 -45.05 0.18
CA ILE A 511 1.28 -44.83 -1.27
C ILE A 511 0.64 -43.44 -1.50
N PRO A 512 1.13 -42.63 -2.45
CA PRO A 512 0.51 -41.36 -2.81
C PRO A 512 -0.95 -41.54 -3.24
N LEU A 513 -1.85 -40.68 -2.73
CA LEU A 513 -3.27 -40.65 -3.06
C LEU A 513 -3.57 -39.95 -4.39
#